data_AF-A0A975A8Y0-F1
#
_entry.id   AF-A0A975A8Y0-F1
#
_cell.length_a   1.000
_cell.length_b   1.000
_cell.length_c   1.000
_cell.angle_alpha   90.00
_cell.angle_beta   90.00
_cell.angle_gamma   90.00
#
_symmetry.space_group_name_H-M   'P 1'
#
loop_
_entity.id
_entity.type
_entity.pdbx_description
1 polymer ?
#
loop_
_entity_poly.entity_id
_entity_poly.type
_entity_poly.pdbx_seq_one_letter_code
_entity_poly.pdbx_strand_id
1 'polypeptide(L)'
;MIRSSILITAGLLSAASVFADSSDLSMNKIDWAVNPASSTINVNQGDDNEMCLKVTGPAKLISARAFPVNPNQEYELSGKFKSVGNHKGKLYFGLVCLDQTQRRIAPVNVYNIPGTETVLAAPCKKGDKVIKVKDASNWKQHKLASIAFDVDTSGQFSDLPNYNVTAHGIDKIEKKGDAWEITLQRPCNFAYPAGTKIREHRVGSSYMYCGANGVTMSGAWQEFKVKVRGIMTSGSSAGQFWPGTKYVKVVVIANSKGDKDSAILIDDIEFELED
;
A
#
# COMPACT_ATOMS: atom_id res chain seq x y z
N MET A 1 -35.45 59.95 13.64
CA MET A 1 -35.69 58.59 13.12
C MET A 1 -34.48 58.16 12.33
N ILE A 2 -33.94 57.01 12.70
CA ILE A 2 -32.55 56.58 12.51
C ILE A 2 -32.37 55.92 11.14
N ARG A 3 -31.28 56.28 10.46
CA ARG A 3 -30.71 55.56 9.30
C ARG A 3 -30.03 54.29 9.81
N SER A 4 -30.23 53.15 9.14
CA SER A 4 -29.31 52.03 9.24
C SER A 4 -29.14 51.34 7.88
N SER A 5 -27.91 51.42 7.41
CA SER A 5 -27.34 50.77 6.23
C SER A 5 -27.25 49.26 6.43
N ILE A 6 -27.51 48.51 5.37
CA ILE A 6 -27.28 47.06 5.29
C ILE A 6 -25.78 46.84 5.05
N LEU A 7 -25.08 46.26 6.02
CA LEU A 7 -23.75 45.68 5.84
C LEU A 7 -23.93 44.22 5.38
N ILE A 8 -23.40 43.89 4.20
CA ILE A 8 -23.23 42.50 3.75
C ILE A 8 -21.89 42.03 4.29
N THR A 9 -21.91 41.26 5.37
CA THR A 9 -20.72 40.58 5.90
C THR A 9 -20.52 39.29 5.10
N ALA A 10 -19.47 39.25 4.28
CA ALA A 10 -18.98 38.04 3.66
C ALA A 10 -18.45 37.09 4.76
N GLY A 11 -19.16 35.99 5.01
CA GLY A 11 -18.68 34.92 5.88
C GLY A 11 -17.53 34.18 5.20
N LEU A 12 -16.30 34.40 5.68
CA LEU A 12 -15.21 33.45 5.44
C LEU A 12 -15.58 32.12 6.10
N LEU A 13 -15.87 31.08 5.31
CA LEU A 13 -15.75 29.70 5.78
C LEU A 13 -14.26 29.41 5.96
N SER A 14 -13.76 29.48 7.20
CA SER A 14 -12.53 28.79 7.55
C SER A 14 -12.83 27.30 7.61
N ALA A 15 -12.22 26.53 6.70
CA ALA A 15 -12.18 25.08 6.83
C ALA A 15 -11.31 24.76 8.06
N ALA A 16 -11.95 24.51 9.21
CA ALA A 16 -11.30 23.93 10.36
C ALA A 16 -10.92 22.49 10.00
N SER A 17 -9.68 22.31 9.57
CA SER A 17 -9.03 21.00 9.56
C SER A 17 -8.99 20.49 11.00
N VAL A 18 -9.83 19.51 11.30
CA VAL A 18 -9.74 18.71 12.53
C VAL A 18 -8.45 17.90 12.42
N PHE A 19 -7.33 18.49 12.85
CA PHE A 19 -6.16 17.72 13.19
C PHE A 19 -6.50 16.95 14.46
N ALA A 20 -6.35 15.64 14.41
CA ALA A 20 -6.55 14.79 15.58
C ALA A 20 -5.59 15.27 16.67
N ASP A 21 -6.15 15.48 17.86
CA ASP A 21 -5.43 15.81 19.09
C ASP A 21 -4.28 14.80 19.28
N SER A 22 -3.05 15.29 19.47
CA SER A 22 -1.81 14.50 19.60
C SER A 22 -1.65 13.88 21.00
N SER A 23 -2.76 13.62 21.69
CA SER A 23 -2.75 12.95 22.98
C SER A 23 -3.55 11.66 22.92
N ASP A 24 -2.84 10.55 23.14
CA ASP A 24 -3.36 9.25 23.58
C ASP A 24 -3.71 8.21 22.49
N LEU A 25 -2.67 7.67 21.83
CA LEU A 25 -2.74 6.61 20.81
C LEU A 25 -2.01 5.31 21.20
N SER A 26 -2.15 4.84 22.45
CA SER A 26 -1.62 3.53 22.87
C SER A 26 -2.38 2.35 22.24
N MET A 27 -1.76 1.15 22.27
CA MET A 27 -2.27 -0.13 21.73
C MET A 27 -3.76 -0.42 22.08
N ASN A 28 -4.28 0.13 23.19
CA ASN A 28 -5.65 -0.05 23.66
C ASN A 28 -6.74 0.69 22.86
N LYS A 29 -6.41 1.51 21.84
CA LYS A 29 -7.40 2.20 20.97
C LYS A 29 -7.24 1.93 19.46
N ILE A 30 -6.28 1.10 19.02
CA ILE A 30 -6.34 0.56 17.66
C ILE A 30 -7.33 -0.60 17.66
N ASP A 31 -8.56 -0.31 17.27
CA ASP A 31 -9.51 -1.37 16.91
C ASP A 31 -8.88 -2.17 15.76
N TRP A 32 -8.66 -3.46 15.97
CA TRP A 32 -8.08 -4.32 14.94
C TRP A 32 -9.20 -4.99 14.13
N ALA A 33 -9.24 -4.73 12.83
CA ALA A 33 -9.93 -5.60 11.90
C ALA A 33 -9.07 -6.85 11.69
N VAL A 34 -9.47 -7.94 12.33
CA VAL A 34 -8.77 -9.23 12.27
C VAL A 34 -9.32 -10.06 11.11
N ASN A 35 -8.42 -10.63 10.30
CA ASN A 35 -8.78 -11.68 9.35
C ASN A 35 -8.08 -12.99 9.74
N PRO A 36 -8.75 -13.89 10.48
CA PRO A 36 -8.11 -15.08 10.99
C PRO A 36 -8.00 -16.16 9.91
N ALA A 37 -6.76 -16.52 9.57
CA ALA A 37 -6.46 -17.84 9.05
C ALA A 37 -5.95 -18.66 10.25
N SER A 38 -6.82 -19.39 10.95
CA SER A 38 -6.47 -20.28 12.07
C SER A 38 -5.76 -19.65 13.29
N SER A 39 -5.75 -18.32 13.42
CA SER A 39 -5.05 -17.61 14.51
C SER A 39 -5.92 -17.38 15.74
N THR A 40 -5.32 -17.37 16.92
CA THR A 40 -5.95 -16.86 18.16
C THR A 40 -5.29 -15.56 18.60
N ILE A 41 -6.10 -14.58 18.98
CA ILE A 41 -5.65 -13.28 19.47
C ILE A 41 -6.22 -13.10 20.87
N ASN A 42 -5.35 -12.86 21.83
CA ASN A 42 -5.74 -12.63 23.23
C ASN A 42 -4.94 -11.48 23.79
N VAL A 43 -5.54 -10.73 24.72
CA VAL A 43 -4.78 -9.82 25.56
C VAL A 43 -4.07 -10.66 26.62
N ASN A 44 -2.77 -10.44 26.80
CA ASN A 44 -1.93 -11.16 27.73
C ASN A 44 -1.17 -10.18 28.62
N GLN A 45 -0.69 -10.64 29.77
CA GLN A 45 0.22 -9.87 30.59
C GLN A 45 1.64 -10.00 30.01
N GLY A 46 2.27 -8.87 29.71
CA GLY A 46 3.66 -8.73 29.29
C GLY A 46 4.64 -8.90 30.45
N ASP A 47 5.93 -8.80 30.17
CA ASP A 47 6.98 -9.08 31.16
C ASP A 47 7.00 -8.06 32.31
N ASP A 48 6.52 -6.83 32.06
CA ASP A 48 6.51 -5.72 33.03
C ASP A 48 5.13 -5.53 33.70
N ASN A 49 4.27 -6.54 33.69
CA ASN A 49 2.85 -6.50 34.09
C ASN A 49 1.95 -5.61 33.21
N GLU A 50 2.46 -4.99 32.15
CA GLU A 50 1.67 -4.26 31.16
C GLU A 50 0.89 -5.22 30.25
N MET A 51 -0.30 -4.83 29.81
CA MET A 51 -1.10 -5.67 28.92
C MET A 51 -0.56 -5.56 27.50
N CYS A 52 -0.27 -6.69 26.86
CA CYS A 52 0.18 -6.77 25.46
C CYS A 52 -0.76 -7.67 24.63
N LEU A 53 -0.74 -7.54 23.32
CA LEU A 53 -1.50 -8.41 22.42
C LEU A 53 -0.69 -9.67 22.09
N LYS A 54 -1.20 -10.85 22.45
CA LYS A 54 -0.65 -12.14 22.03
C LYS A 54 -1.35 -12.64 20.77
N VAL A 55 -0.57 -12.83 19.70
CA VAL A 55 -1.04 -13.40 18.44
C VAL A 55 -0.38 -14.75 18.23
N THR A 56 -1.19 -15.81 18.22
CA THR A 56 -0.74 -17.19 17.97
C THR A 56 -1.25 -17.66 16.62
N GLY A 57 -0.36 -18.29 15.85
CA GLY A 57 -0.57 -18.65 14.45
C GLY A 57 -0.39 -17.47 13.49
N PRO A 58 -0.30 -17.72 12.17
CA PRO A 58 -0.20 -16.69 11.15
C PRO A 58 -1.46 -15.80 11.15
N ALA A 59 -1.27 -14.48 11.28
CA ALA A 59 -2.39 -13.55 11.32
C ALA A 59 -2.07 -12.25 10.58
N LYS A 60 -3.13 -11.57 10.14
CA LYS A 60 -3.05 -10.20 9.62
C LYS A 60 -3.98 -9.31 10.44
N LEU A 61 -3.38 -8.31 11.06
CA LEU A 61 -4.06 -7.27 11.83
C LEU A 61 -3.99 -5.97 11.02
N ILE A 62 -5.13 -5.31 10.83
CA ILE A 62 -5.20 -3.99 10.20
C ILE A 62 -6.03 -3.09 11.10
N SER A 63 -5.63 -1.83 11.29
CA SER A 63 -6.45 -0.87 12.03
C SER A 63 -7.85 -0.70 11.38
N ALA A 64 -8.89 -0.69 12.20
CA ALA A 64 -10.28 -0.60 11.76
C ALA A 64 -10.55 0.79 11.17
N ARG A 65 -10.05 1.84 11.83
CA ARG A 65 -10.05 3.20 11.30
C ARG A 65 -8.86 3.46 10.37
N ALA A 66 -9.08 4.35 9.42
CA ALA A 66 -8.03 4.95 8.59
C ALA A 66 -7.65 6.33 9.14
N PHE A 67 -6.38 6.68 9.03
CA PHE A 67 -5.80 7.94 9.48
C PHE A 67 -5.55 8.82 8.27
N PRO A 68 -6.05 10.06 8.22
CA PRO A 68 -5.70 11.00 7.15
C PRO A 68 -4.22 11.34 7.22
N VAL A 69 -3.58 11.50 6.06
CA VAL A 69 -2.17 11.90 5.97
C VAL A 69 -1.97 13.04 4.98
N ASN A 70 -1.07 13.96 5.31
CA ASN A 70 -0.55 14.96 4.41
C ASN A 70 0.90 14.61 4.06
N PRO A 71 1.21 14.22 2.82
CA PRO A 71 2.58 13.81 2.46
C PRO A 71 3.66 14.90 2.65
N ASN A 72 3.29 16.17 2.83
CA ASN A 72 4.26 17.24 3.13
C ASN A 72 4.72 17.25 4.59
N GLN A 73 3.98 16.57 5.47
CA GLN A 73 4.29 16.35 6.88
C GLN A 73 5.06 15.04 7.07
N GLU A 74 5.77 14.93 8.19
CA GLU A 74 6.47 13.74 8.62
C GLU A 74 5.65 13.01 9.68
N TYR A 75 5.59 11.68 9.58
CA TYR A 75 4.91 10.83 10.55
C TYR A 75 5.85 9.74 11.02
N GLU A 76 5.74 9.33 12.29
CA GLU A 76 6.42 8.16 12.82
C GLU A 76 5.43 6.99 12.98
N LEU A 77 5.86 5.81 12.56
CA LEU A 77 5.22 4.54 12.87
C LEU A 77 6.12 3.78 13.84
N SER A 78 5.62 3.46 15.02
CA SER A 78 6.35 2.76 16.07
C SER A 78 5.62 1.50 16.57
N GLY A 79 6.37 0.57 17.15
CA GLY A 79 5.82 -0.65 17.72
C GLY A 79 6.83 -1.57 18.38
N LYS A 80 6.44 -2.22 19.48
CA LYS A 80 7.26 -3.22 20.18
C LYS A 80 6.75 -4.63 19.90
N PHE A 81 7.69 -5.54 19.63
CA PHE A 81 7.37 -6.92 19.29
C PHE A 81 8.36 -7.88 19.94
N LYS A 82 7.89 -9.05 20.35
CA LYS A 82 8.75 -10.20 20.67
C LYS A 82 8.08 -11.51 20.28
N SER A 83 8.89 -12.53 20.00
CA SER A 83 8.38 -13.89 19.83
C SER A 83 8.25 -14.62 21.16
N VAL A 84 7.34 -15.59 21.22
CA VAL A 84 7.18 -16.49 22.37
C VAL A 84 7.12 -17.93 21.87
N GLY A 85 7.82 -18.83 22.57
CA GLY A 85 7.89 -20.24 22.20
C GLY A 85 8.83 -20.49 21.02
N ASN A 86 8.65 -21.63 20.34
CA ASN A 86 9.49 -22.03 19.21
C ASN A 86 9.07 -21.27 17.95
N HIS A 87 9.74 -20.17 17.63
CA HIS A 87 9.32 -19.24 16.58
C HIS A 87 10.08 -19.44 15.26
N LYS A 88 9.32 -19.66 14.17
CA LYS A 88 9.82 -19.66 12.78
C LYS A 88 9.17 -18.59 11.90
N GLY A 89 8.21 -17.84 12.46
CA GLY A 89 7.45 -16.84 11.73
C GLY A 89 8.26 -15.60 11.37
N LYS A 90 7.69 -14.79 10.49
CA LYS A 90 8.21 -13.49 10.08
C LYS A 90 7.22 -12.40 10.44
N LEU A 91 7.73 -11.29 10.97
CA LEU A 91 6.99 -10.06 11.19
C LEU A 91 7.03 -9.20 9.93
N TYR A 92 5.86 -8.71 9.53
CA TYR A 92 5.75 -7.54 8.66
C TYR A 92 4.95 -6.46 9.39
N PHE A 93 5.44 -5.22 9.35
CA PHE A 93 4.83 -4.08 10.03
C PHE A 93 4.94 -2.86 9.12
N GLY A 94 3.84 -2.14 8.96
CA GLY A 94 3.81 -0.98 8.08
C GLY A 94 2.41 -0.41 7.85
N LEU A 95 2.18 0.14 6.66
CA LEU A 95 0.97 0.89 6.31
C LEU A 95 0.24 0.30 5.09
N VAL A 96 -1.09 0.32 5.16
CA VAL A 96 -1.98 0.17 4.00
C VAL A 96 -2.29 1.56 3.46
N CYS A 97 -1.76 1.87 2.28
CA CYS A 97 -2.02 3.14 1.60
C CYS A 97 -3.42 3.15 0.95
N LEU A 98 -4.18 4.22 1.17
CA LEU A 98 -5.54 4.40 0.67
C LEU A 98 -5.66 5.75 -0.06
N ASP A 99 -6.44 5.78 -1.13
CA ASP A 99 -6.72 7.02 -1.86
C ASP A 99 -7.81 7.88 -1.21
N GLN A 100 -8.20 8.97 -1.86
CA GLN A 100 -9.21 9.92 -1.39
C GLN A 100 -10.58 9.27 -1.08
N THR A 101 -10.90 8.15 -1.73
CA THR A 101 -12.15 7.38 -1.52
C THR A 101 -11.96 6.22 -0.54
N GLN A 102 -10.82 6.18 0.14
CA GLN A 102 -10.35 5.07 0.98
C GLN A 102 -10.22 3.73 0.22
N ARG A 103 -10.11 3.76 -1.11
CA ARG A 103 -9.77 2.57 -1.89
C ARG A 103 -8.29 2.25 -1.67
N ARG A 104 -7.99 0.98 -1.42
CA ARG A 104 -6.61 0.51 -1.27
C ARG A 104 -5.82 0.73 -2.55
N ILE A 105 -4.69 1.40 -2.40
CA ILE A 105 -3.62 1.47 -3.39
C ILE A 105 -2.78 0.20 -3.20
N ALA A 106 -2.64 -0.61 -4.24
CA ALA A 106 -1.80 -1.81 -4.23
C ALA A 106 -0.50 -1.54 -5.00
N PRO A 107 0.56 -2.36 -4.82
CA PRO A 107 1.83 -2.15 -5.52
C PRO A 107 1.69 -2.09 -7.04
N VAL A 108 0.81 -2.91 -7.60
CA VAL A 108 0.56 -2.94 -9.04
C VAL A 108 0.02 -1.61 -9.57
N ASN A 109 -0.56 -0.76 -8.72
CA ASN A 109 -1.06 0.56 -9.09
C ASN A 109 0.03 1.63 -9.14
N VAL A 110 1.19 1.40 -8.51
CA VAL A 110 2.24 2.43 -8.34
C VAL A 110 3.65 1.98 -8.75
N TYR A 111 3.89 0.67 -8.83
CA TYR A 111 5.18 0.10 -9.21
C TYR A 111 5.29 0.04 -10.72
N ASN A 112 5.55 1.19 -11.31
CA ASN A 112 5.91 1.39 -12.70
C ASN A 112 7.31 0.82 -13.02
N ILE A 113 7.51 0.42 -14.28
CA ILE A 113 8.82 0.08 -14.84
C ILE A 113 9.19 1.16 -15.87
N PRO A 114 9.98 2.18 -15.48
CA PRO A 114 10.41 3.23 -16.40
C PRO A 114 11.12 2.66 -17.65
N GLY A 115 10.91 3.27 -18.81
CA GLY A 115 11.53 2.86 -20.08
C GLY A 115 10.78 1.73 -20.79
N THR A 116 9.60 1.35 -20.29
CA THR A 116 8.71 0.35 -20.93
C THR A 116 7.46 1.01 -21.53
N GLU A 117 7.35 2.34 -21.46
CA GLU A 117 6.29 3.11 -22.10
C GLU A 117 6.22 2.82 -23.60
N THR A 118 5.01 2.53 -24.08
CA THR A 118 4.75 2.24 -25.49
C THR A 118 3.29 2.56 -25.80
N VAL A 119 2.83 2.22 -27.00
CA VAL A 119 1.42 2.34 -27.37
C VAL A 119 0.88 1.05 -27.96
N LEU A 120 -0.41 0.81 -27.79
CA LEU A 120 -1.12 -0.26 -28.47
C LEU A 120 -0.98 -0.11 -29.99
N ALA A 121 -0.53 -1.17 -30.65
CA ALA A 121 -0.43 -1.24 -32.11
C ALA A 121 -1.77 -1.61 -32.77
N ALA A 122 -2.67 -2.25 -32.02
CA ALA A 122 -4.04 -2.54 -32.42
C ALA A 122 -4.97 -2.39 -31.20
N PRO A 123 -6.29 -2.20 -31.39
CA PRO A 123 -7.22 -2.17 -30.27
C PRO A 123 -7.15 -3.48 -29.47
N CYS A 124 -7.26 -3.40 -28.15
CA CYS A 124 -7.49 -4.57 -27.31
C CYS A 124 -8.94 -4.63 -26.85
N LYS A 125 -9.43 -5.84 -26.57
CA LYS A 125 -10.79 -6.11 -26.13
C LYS A 125 -10.76 -6.96 -24.86
N LYS A 126 -11.85 -6.87 -24.10
CA LYS A 126 -12.08 -7.75 -22.96
C LYS A 126 -12.09 -9.19 -23.43
N GLY A 127 -11.29 -10.03 -22.79
CA GLY A 127 -11.10 -11.44 -23.17
C GLY A 127 -9.85 -11.71 -24.00
N ASP A 128 -9.18 -10.69 -24.53
CA ASP A 128 -7.94 -10.89 -25.30
C ASP A 128 -6.83 -11.45 -24.41
N LYS A 129 -6.12 -12.46 -24.91
CA LYS A 129 -4.89 -12.97 -24.28
C LYS A 129 -3.62 -12.40 -24.89
N VAL A 130 -3.70 -11.81 -26.08
CA VAL A 130 -2.55 -11.26 -26.79
C VAL A 130 -2.77 -9.77 -27.01
N ILE A 131 -1.87 -8.96 -26.48
CA ILE A 131 -1.89 -7.51 -26.62
C ILE A 131 -0.80 -7.10 -27.59
N LYS A 132 -1.16 -6.36 -28.64
CA LYS A 132 -0.23 -5.90 -29.66
C LYS A 132 0.25 -4.49 -29.36
N VAL A 133 1.55 -4.29 -29.35
CA VAL A 133 2.19 -3.01 -28.98
C VAL A 133 3.27 -2.63 -29.99
N LYS A 134 3.59 -1.34 -30.12
CA LYS A 134 4.61 -0.89 -31.08
C LYS A 134 6.02 -1.35 -30.70
N ASP A 135 6.37 -1.23 -29.43
CA ASP A 135 7.65 -1.68 -28.91
C ASP A 135 7.51 -2.30 -27.52
N ALA A 136 8.05 -3.51 -27.35
CA ALA A 136 8.18 -4.20 -26.07
C ALA A 136 9.61 -4.67 -25.80
N SER A 137 10.61 -4.09 -26.49
CA SER A 137 12.01 -4.48 -26.40
C SER A 137 12.59 -4.47 -24.97
N ASN A 138 12.14 -3.52 -24.15
CA ASN A 138 12.55 -3.37 -22.74
C ASN A 138 11.64 -4.11 -21.75
N TRP A 139 10.55 -4.71 -22.21
CA TRP A 139 9.62 -5.42 -21.35
C TRP A 139 10.18 -6.77 -20.93
N LYS A 140 9.74 -7.27 -19.77
CA LYS A 140 10.19 -8.58 -19.27
C LYS A 140 9.02 -9.54 -19.08
N GLN A 141 9.17 -10.73 -19.67
CA GLN A 141 8.33 -11.87 -19.35
C GLN A 141 8.47 -12.21 -17.86
N HIS A 142 7.38 -12.09 -17.11
CA HIS A 142 7.41 -12.31 -15.68
C HIS A 142 6.00 -12.54 -15.10
N LYS A 143 5.88 -13.46 -14.13
CA LYS A 143 4.61 -13.80 -13.49
C LYS A 143 4.01 -12.65 -12.68
N LEU A 144 4.84 -11.70 -12.24
CA LEU A 144 4.42 -10.49 -11.52
C LEU A 144 4.30 -9.25 -12.42
N ALA A 145 4.44 -9.39 -13.74
CA ALA A 145 4.22 -8.29 -14.68
C ALA A 145 2.74 -8.04 -14.91
N SER A 146 2.34 -6.78 -15.11
CA SER A 146 0.99 -6.39 -15.56
C SER A 146 1.11 -5.26 -16.58
N ILE A 147 0.06 -5.03 -17.38
CA ILE A 147 -0.02 -3.90 -18.31
C ILE A 147 -0.87 -2.81 -17.65
N ALA A 148 -0.30 -1.62 -17.47
CA ALA A 148 -1.06 -0.42 -17.12
C ALA A 148 -1.45 0.34 -18.38
N PHE A 149 -2.70 0.79 -18.46
CA PHE A 149 -3.25 1.57 -19.58
C PHE A 149 -3.41 3.04 -19.20
N ASP A 150 -3.55 3.90 -20.22
CA ASP A 150 -3.69 5.36 -20.09
C ASP A 150 -2.57 6.00 -19.27
N VAL A 151 -1.34 5.52 -19.48
CA VAL A 151 -0.20 5.94 -18.67
C VAL A 151 0.35 7.31 -19.10
N ASP A 152 0.94 8.01 -18.15
CA ASP A 152 1.75 9.19 -18.42
C ASP A 152 3.11 8.76 -19.01
N THR A 153 3.44 9.33 -20.16
CA THR A 153 4.69 9.07 -20.90
C THR A 153 5.67 10.24 -20.83
N SER A 154 5.40 11.26 -20.01
CA SER A 154 6.31 12.40 -19.79
C SER A 154 7.49 12.08 -18.87
N GLY A 155 7.46 10.92 -18.22
CA GLY A 155 8.41 10.53 -17.17
C GLY A 155 8.06 11.07 -15.77
N GLN A 156 6.98 11.84 -15.63
CA GLN A 156 6.52 12.36 -14.33
C GLN A 156 5.60 11.40 -13.57
N PHE A 157 5.11 10.33 -14.23
CA PHE A 157 4.23 9.33 -13.63
C PHE A 157 2.98 9.93 -12.97
N SER A 158 2.44 10.99 -13.56
CA SER A 158 1.25 11.68 -13.06
C SER A 158 -0.03 10.83 -13.12
N ASP A 159 0.02 9.68 -13.80
CA ASP A 159 -1.06 8.69 -13.84
C ASP A 159 -1.16 7.82 -12.56
N LEU A 160 -0.17 7.88 -11.66
CA LEU A 160 -0.15 7.05 -10.45
C LEU A 160 -0.99 7.67 -9.31
N PRO A 161 -1.77 6.87 -8.57
CA PRO A 161 -1.92 5.42 -8.70
C PRO A 161 -2.83 5.08 -9.88
N ASN A 162 -2.37 4.16 -10.73
CA ASN A 162 -3.11 3.74 -11.91
C ASN A 162 -3.92 2.48 -11.59
N TYR A 163 -5.25 2.56 -11.70
CA TYR A 163 -6.15 1.43 -11.46
C TYR A 163 -6.54 0.67 -12.73
N ASN A 164 -6.14 1.16 -13.90
CA ASN A 164 -6.38 0.55 -15.21
C ASN A 164 -5.25 -0.44 -15.52
N VAL A 165 -5.10 -1.47 -14.68
CA VAL A 165 -4.00 -2.43 -14.76
C VAL A 165 -4.52 -3.85 -14.87
N THR A 166 -3.99 -4.62 -15.82
CA THR A 166 -4.39 -6.02 -16.02
C THR A 166 -4.10 -6.86 -14.78
N ALA A 167 -4.70 -8.06 -14.71
CA ALA A 167 -4.18 -9.08 -13.81
C ALA A 167 -2.71 -9.40 -14.15
N HIS A 168 -1.95 -9.80 -13.14
CA HIS A 168 -0.53 -10.13 -13.33
C HIS A 168 -0.33 -11.45 -14.09
N GLY A 169 0.79 -11.52 -14.79
CA GLY A 169 1.26 -12.67 -15.53
C GLY A 169 1.43 -12.35 -17.01
N ILE A 170 2.67 -12.03 -17.41
CA ILE A 170 3.07 -12.02 -18.82
C ILE A 170 3.82 -13.32 -19.11
N ASP A 171 3.22 -14.15 -19.96
CA ASP A 171 3.71 -15.48 -20.33
C ASP A 171 4.71 -15.46 -21.47
N LYS A 172 4.58 -14.52 -22.40
CA LYS A 172 5.44 -14.44 -23.58
C LYS A 172 5.48 -13.03 -24.13
N ILE A 173 6.64 -12.63 -24.62
CA ILE A 173 6.85 -11.40 -25.37
C ILE A 173 7.62 -11.76 -26.64
N GLU A 174 7.06 -11.43 -27.80
CA GLU A 174 7.71 -11.73 -29.07
C GLU A 174 7.47 -10.64 -30.11
N LYS A 175 8.49 -10.34 -30.91
CA LYS A 175 8.36 -9.44 -32.06
C LYS A 175 7.77 -10.21 -33.25
N LYS A 176 6.72 -9.65 -33.87
CA LYS A 176 6.03 -10.18 -35.05
C LYS A 176 5.90 -9.07 -36.09
N GLY A 177 6.78 -9.07 -37.09
CA GLY A 177 6.86 -7.99 -38.07
C GLY A 177 7.16 -6.66 -37.39
N ASP A 178 6.31 -5.67 -37.62
CA ASP A 178 6.46 -4.30 -37.11
C ASP A 178 5.86 -4.08 -35.71
N ALA A 179 5.28 -5.11 -35.09
CA ALA A 179 4.69 -5.03 -33.76
C ALA A 179 5.28 -6.09 -32.82
N TRP A 180 5.07 -5.89 -31.53
CA TRP A 180 5.31 -6.88 -30.50
C TRP A 180 3.99 -7.44 -29.98
N GLU A 181 3.97 -8.72 -29.67
CA GLU A 181 2.85 -9.42 -29.05
C GLU A 181 3.22 -9.80 -27.62
N ILE A 182 2.40 -9.34 -26.67
CA ILE A 182 2.50 -9.67 -25.24
C ILE A 182 1.37 -10.63 -24.91
N THR A 183 1.73 -11.88 -24.58
CA THR A 183 0.76 -12.90 -24.17
C THR A 183 0.55 -12.86 -22.66
N LEU A 184 -0.70 -12.72 -22.24
CA LEU A 184 -1.13 -12.68 -20.85
C LEU A 184 -1.54 -14.07 -20.35
N GLN A 185 -1.22 -14.37 -19.10
CA GLN A 185 -1.69 -15.58 -18.39
C GLN A 185 -3.22 -15.58 -18.26
N ARG A 186 -3.76 -14.43 -17.85
CA ARG A 186 -5.19 -14.20 -17.67
C ARG A 186 -5.66 -13.23 -18.76
N PRO A 187 -6.85 -13.46 -19.34
CA PRO A 187 -7.41 -12.54 -20.33
C PRO A 187 -7.48 -11.09 -19.83
N CYS A 188 -7.25 -10.14 -20.73
CA CYS A 188 -7.42 -8.72 -20.50
C CYS A 188 -8.86 -8.43 -20.07
N ASN A 189 -9.02 -7.66 -19.00
CA ASN A 189 -10.32 -7.23 -18.49
C ASN A 189 -10.76 -5.86 -19.04
N PHE A 190 -9.95 -5.24 -19.90
CA PHE A 190 -10.16 -3.90 -20.46
C PHE A 190 -10.37 -3.94 -21.97
N ALA A 191 -10.91 -2.85 -22.51
CA ALA A 191 -10.97 -2.59 -23.94
C ALA A 191 -10.46 -1.18 -24.22
N TYR A 192 -9.51 -1.06 -25.14
CA TYR A 192 -8.84 0.19 -25.47
C TYR A 192 -8.56 0.28 -26.98
N PRO A 193 -8.65 1.47 -27.60
CA PRO A 193 -8.32 1.66 -29.01
C PRO A 193 -6.81 1.53 -29.27
N ALA A 194 -6.44 1.34 -30.55
CA ALA A 194 -5.04 1.47 -30.96
C ALA A 194 -4.52 2.88 -30.61
N GLY A 195 -3.23 2.99 -30.29
CA GLY A 195 -2.61 4.25 -29.88
C GLY A 195 -2.73 4.57 -28.39
N THR A 196 -3.51 3.83 -27.60
CA THR A 196 -3.51 3.98 -26.14
C THR A 196 -2.10 3.76 -25.57
N LYS A 197 -1.66 4.69 -24.73
CA LYS A 197 -0.36 4.63 -24.03
C LYS A 197 -0.43 3.59 -22.93
N ILE A 198 0.59 2.74 -22.86
CA ILE A 198 0.69 1.69 -21.85
C ILE A 198 2.10 1.59 -21.28
N ARG A 199 2.25 0.95 -20.13
CA ARG A 199 3.54 0.66 -19.49
C ARG A 199 3.50 -0.66 -18.72
N GLU A 200 4.66 -1.29 -18.56
CA GLU A 200 4.80 -2.43 -17.66
C GLU A 200 4.73 -1.98 -16.20
N HIS A 201 3.83 -2.59 -15.44
CA HIS A 201 3.78 -2.47 -13.98
C HIS A 201 4.18 -3.81 -13.33
N ARG A 202 4.62 -3.75 -12.08
CA ARG A 202 4.99 -4.93 -11.27
C ARG A 202 4.07 -5.10 -10.07
N VAL A 203 3.74 -6.34 -9.76
CA VAL A 203 3.27 -6.69 -8.43
C VAL A 203 4.47 -6.73 -7.49
N GLY A 204 4.29 -6.24 -6.26
CA GLY A 204 5.29 -6.25 -5.20
C GLY A 204 4.69 -6.68 -3.85
N SER A 205 5.35 -6.30 -2.76
CA SER A 205 4.90 -6.53 -1.39
C SER A 205 3.50 -5.99 -1.14
N SER A 206 2.60 -6.78 -0.55
CA SER A 206 1.17 -6.44 -0.49
C SER A 206 0.85 -5.07 0.16
N TYR A 207 1.69 -4.58 1.06
CA TYR A 207 1.54 -3.31 1.76
C TYR A 207 2.89 -2.58 1.84
N MET A 208 2.89 -1.33 2.30
CA MET A 208 4.10 -0.57 2.52
C MET A 208 4.71 -0.98 3.87
N TYR A 209 5.57 -2.00 3.86
CA TYR A 209 6.20 -2.56 5.06
C TYR A 209 7.38 -1.70 5.53
N CYS A 210 7.07 -0.50 6.02
CA CYS A 210 8.06 0.49 6.44
C CYS A 210 8.70 0.16 7.80
N GLY A 211 7.97 -0.42 8.74
CA GLY A 211 8.46 -0.72 10.09
C GLY A 211 9.24 -2.03 10.18
N ALA A 212 8.73 -3.10 9.55
CA ALA A 212 9.40 -4.39 9.47
C ALA A 212 9.03 -5.11 8.17
N ASN A 213 10.01 -5.68 7.47
CA ASN A 213 9.78 -6.39 6.20
C ASN A 213 10.36 -7.82 6.24
N GLY A 214 9.59 -8.74 6.81
CA GLY A 214 9.99 -10.15 6.89
C GLY A 214 11.05 -10.42 7.94
N VAL A 215 11.00 -9.71 9.07
CA VAL A 215 11.96 -9.83 10.18
C VAL A 215 11.67 -11.09 10.99
N THR A 216 12.72 -11.83 11.37
CA THR A 216 12.57 -12.93 12.33
C THR A 216 12.65 -12.34 13.73
N MET A 217 11.61 -12.54 14.54
CA MET A 217 11.59 -11.99 15.89
C MET A 217 12.45 -12.83 16.85
N SER A 218 13.10 -12.19 17.82
CA SER A 218 13.77 -12.87 18.93
C SER A 218 12.82 -13.02 20.13
N GLY A 219 13.25 -13.74 21.17
CA GLY A 219 12.51 -13.85 22.43
C GLY A 219 12.55 -12.60 23.31
N ALA A 220 13.32 -11.57 22.92
CA ALA A 220 13.40 -10.29 23.61
C ALA A 220 12.52 -9.25 22.90
N TRP A 221 12.02 -8.27 23.65
CA TRP A 221 11.34 -7.10 23.09
C TRP A 221 12.27 -6.34 22.15
N GLN A 222 11.77 -6.06 20.95
CA GLN A 222 12.41 -5.21 19.95
C GLN A 222 11.44 -4.10 19.57
N GLU A 223 11.94 -2.88 19.55
CA GLU A 223 11.21 -1.72 19.08
C GLU A 223 11.55 -1.44 17.62
N PHE A 224 10.52 -1.20 16.81
CA PHE A 224 10.65 -0.72 15.44
C PHE A 224 10.08 0.68 15.37
N LYS A 225 10.86 1.62 14.82
CA LYS A 225 10.47 3.02 14.60
C LYS A 225 10.88 3.43 13.20
N VAL A 226 9.96 4.01 12.45
CA VAL A 226 10.23 4.49 11.09
C VAL A 226 9.50 5.78 10.81
N LYS A 227 10.22 6.72 10.20
CA LYS A 227 9.67 7.98 9.72
C LYS A 227 9.22 7.86 8.26
N VAL A 228 8.04 8.39 7.96
CA VAL A 228 7.44 8.41 6.63
C VAL A 228 7.11 9.84 6.24
N ARG A 229 7.67 10.29 5.12
CA ARG A 229 7.43 11.63 4.57
C ARG A 229 7.48 11.62 3.05
N GLY A 230 6.69 12.49 2.43
CA GLY A 230 6.71 12.70 0.99
C GLY A 230 6.02 11.59 0.20
N ILE A 231 6.12 11.69 -1.11
CA ILE A 231 5.56 10.73 -2.07
C ILE A 231 6.71 10.16 -2.89
N MET A 232 6.79 8.84 -2.98
CA MET A 232 7.77 8.19 -3.85
C MET A 232 7.38 8.34 -5.33
N THR A 233 8.37 8.55 -6.20
CA THR A 233 8.16 8.73 -7.64
C THR A 233 8.02 7.41 -8.40
N SER A 234 8.70 6.34 -7.94
CA SER A 234 8.63 5.01 -8.57
C SER A 234 9.09 3.90 -7.62
N GLY A 235 8.58 2.67 -7.83
CA GLY A 235 9.00 1.48 -7.06
C GLY A 235 8.16 1.16 -5.82
N SER A 236 8.81 0.80 -4.71
CA SER A 236 8.18 0.50 -3.42
C SER A 236 9.07 0.94 -2.25
N SER A 237 9.18 2.25 -2.03
CA SER A 237 9.97 2.81 -0.93
C SER A 237 9.33 2.50 0.43
N ALA A 238 10.17 2.35 1.46
CA ALA A 238 9.75 2.19 2.84
C ALA A 238 9.60 3.52 3.60
N GLY A 239 10.20 4.63 3.12
CA GLY A 239 10.20 5.92 3.83
C GLY A 239 9.27 6.98 3.27
N GLN A 240 8.51 6.68 2.21
CA GLN A 240 7.66 7.65 1.52
C GLN A 240 6.32 7.01 1.16
N PHE A 241 5.24 7.78 1.20
CA PHE A 241 3.92 7.30 0.83
C PHE A 241 3.85 6.95 -0.65
N TRP A 242 3.01 5.97 -0.99
CA TRP A 242 2.70 5.65 -2.38
C TRP A 242 1.94 6.80 -3.06
N PRO A 243 2.13 7.05 -4.37
CA PRO A 243 1.36 8.04 -5.11
C PRO A 243 -0.14 7.92 -4.86
N GLY A 244 -0.80 9.06 -4.62
CA GLY A 244 -2.24 9.16 -4.36
C GLY A 244 -2.68 8.83 -2.93
N THR A 245 -1.77 8.48 -2.02
CA THR A 245 -2.12 8.23 -0.61
C THR A 245 -2.73 9.48 0.04
N LYS A 246 -3.92 9.32 0.61
CA LYS A 246 -4.65 10.33 1.41
C LYS A 246 -5.00 9.84 2.80
N TYR A 247 -5.13 8.53 2.95
CA TYR A 247 -5.31 7.89 4.25
C TYR A 247 -4.41 6.67 4.35
N VAL A 248 -4.09 6.28 5.59
CA VAL A 248 -3.38 5.04 5.87
C VAL A 248 -4.09 4.22 6.93
N LYS A 249 -3.86 2.91 6.92
CA LYS A 249 -4.16 2.03 8.06
C LYS A 249 -2.88 1.36 8.52
N VAL A 250 -2.73 1.15 9.82
CA VAL A 250 -1.60 0.37 10.36
C VAL A 250 -1.84 -1.10 10.08
N VAL A 251 -0.81 -1.82 9.64
CA VAL A 251 -0.88 -3.27 9.36
C VAL A 251 0.26 -4.02 10.02
N VAL A 252 -0.08 -5.12 10.67
CA VAL A 252 0.85 -6.12 11.19
C VAL A 252 0.50 -7.47 10.54
N ILE A 253 1.49 -8.12 9.92
CA ILE A 253 1.42 -9.54 9.57
C ILE A 253 2.28 -10.29 10.58
N ALA A 254 1.59 -10.94 11.50
CA ALA A 254 2.16 -11.73 12.57
C ALA A 254 2.44 -13.16 12.08
N ASN A 255 3.55 -13.74 12.53
CA ASN A 255 3.90 -15.14 12.31
C ASN A 255 3.84 -15.59 10.83
N SER A 256 4.16 -14.71 9.87
CA SER A 256 4.11 -15.07 8.44
C SER A 256 5.09 -16.20 8.14
N LYS A 257 4.65 -17.23 7.40
CA LYS A 257 5.39 -18.49 7.18
C LYS A 257 5.72 -19.29 8.45
N GLY A 258 5.17 -18.90 9.61
CA GLY A 258 5.18 -19.72 10.82
C GLY A 258 4.12 -20.81 10.77
N ASP A 259 4.15 -21.68 11.78
CA ASP A 259 3.11 -22.67 12.03
C ASP A 259 2.03 -22.10 12.97
N LYS A 260 1.00 -22.91 13.25
CA LYS A 260 -0.13 -22.54 14.12
C LYS A 260 0.27 -22.25 15.57
N ASP A 261 1.43 -22.74 16.00
CA ASP A 261 1.90 -22.64 17.40
C ASP A 261 2.88 -21.46 17.57
N SER A 262 3.36 -20.88 16.46
CA SER A 262 4.17 -19.67 16.46
C SER A 262 3.41 -18.51 17.08
N ALA A 263 4.01 -17.82 18.05
CA ALA A 263 3.39 -16.68 18.71
C ALA A 263 4.31 -15.45 18.72
N ILE A 264 3.69 -14.27 18.60
CA ILE A 264 4.31 -12.98 18.91
C ILE A 264 3.48 -12.23 19.94
N LEU A 265 4.15 -11.48 20.81
CA LEU A 265 3.54 -10.40 21.58
C LEU A 265 3.79 -9.09 20.84
N ILE A 266 2.79 -8.21 20.90
CA ILE A 266 2.78 -6.91 20.27
C ILE A 266 2.40 -5.90 21.35
N ASP A 267 3.11 -4.78 21.38
CA ASP A 267 2.84 -3.69 22.30
C ASP A 267 3.17 -2.33 21.67
N ASP A 268 2.69 -1.25 22.29
CA ASP A 268 3.05 0.14 21.97
C ASP A 268 3.01 0.48 20.47
N ILE A 269 1.94 0.07 19.77
CA ILE A 269 1.77 0.41 18.35
C ILE A 269 1.21 1.83 18.24
N GLU A 270 1.99 2.72 17.61
CA GLU A 270 1.59 4.12 17.42
C GLU A 270 1.84 4.57 15.97
N PHE A 271 1.00 5.49 15.50
CA PHE A 271 1.21 6.20 14.24
C PHE A 271 0.83 7.66 14.45
N GLU A 272 1.83 8.53 14.45
CA GLU A 272 1.69 9.91 14.90
C GLU A 272 2.38 10.91 13.97
N LEU A 273 1.92 12.15 14.06
CA LEU A 273 2.53 13.29 13.36
C LEU A 273 3.74 13.74 14.18
N GLU A 274 4.89 13.92 13.53
CA GLU A 274 6.07 14.49 14.19
C GLU A 274 5.93 16.02 14.29
N ASP A 275 6.26 16.56 15.46
CA ASP A 275 6.24 18.00 15.77
C ASP A 275 7.39 18.80 15.10
#